data_AF-A0A9D6K675-F1
#
_entry.id   AF-A0A9D6K675-F1
#
_cell.length_a   1.000
_cell.length_b   1.000
_cell.length_c   1.000
_cell.angle_alpha   90.00
_cell.angle_beta   90.00
_cell.angle_gamma   90.00
#
_symmetry.space_group_name_H-M   'P 1'
#
loop_
_entity.id
_entity.type
_entity.pdbx_description
1 polymer ?
#
loop_
_entity_poly.entity_id
_entity_poly.type
_entity_poly.pdbx_seq_one_letter_code
_entity_poly.pdbx_strand_id
1 'polypeptide(L)' 'MGKRGWKRRIESLRLQILEHENKIKKERAKSFPERGLIRHWEIEIEAFKNSLNKALKRLMK' A
#
# COMPACT_ATOMS: atom_id res chain seq x y z
N MET A 1 -2.56 7.63 -20.94
CA MET A 1 -3.38 7.02 -19.87
C MET A 1 -4.53 7.96 -19.52
N GLY A 2 -5.76 7.65 -19.93
CA GLY A 2 -6.94 8.42 -19.53
C GLY A 2 -7.39 8.13 -18.08
N LYS A 3 -8.41 8.84 -17.59
CA LYS A 3 -8.96 8.71 -16.22
C LYS A 3 -9.21 7.26 -15.76
N ARG A 4 -9.58 6.35 -16.68
CA ARG A 4 -9.79 4.91 -16.40
C ARG A 4 -8.50 4.18 -16.01
N GLY A 5 -7.36 4.52 -16.58
CA GLY A 5 -6.07 3.90 -16.25
C GLY A 5 -5.59 4.28 -14.85
N TRP A 6 -5.80 5.54 -14.45
CA TRP A 6 -5.48 6.01 -13.11
C TRP A 6 -6.36 5.36 -12.05
N LYS A 7 -7.67 5.20 -12.29
CA LYS A 7 -8.58 4.47 -11.38
C LYS A 7 -8.12 3.04 -11.12
N ARG A 8 -7.87 2.25 -12.18
CA ARG A 8 -7.38 0.86 -12.02
C ARG A 8 -6.08 0.81 -11.23
N ARG A 9 -5.14 1.73 -11.50
CA ARG A 9 -3.87 1.77 -10.80
C ARG A 9 -4.03 2.13 -9.31
N ILE A 10 -4.95 3.04 -8.98
CA ILE A 10 -5.30 3.37 -7.59
C ILE A 10 -5.90 2.14 -6.90
N GLU A 11 -6.81 1.41 -7.55
CA GLU A 11 -7.40 0.19 -6.97
C GLU A 11 -6.36 -0.90 -6.72
N SER A 12 -5.46 -1.16 -7.69
CA SER A 12 -4.37 -2.11 -7.48
C SER A 12 -3.44 -1.69 -6.33
N LEU A 13 -3.08 -0.41 -6.23
CA LEU A 13 -2.27 0.10 -5.13
C LEU A 13 -2.98 -0.04 -3.78
N ARG A 14 -4.30 0.20 -3.71
CA ARG A 14 -5.09 -0.02 -2.48
C ARG A 14 -5.09 -1.49 -2.05
N LEU A 15 -5.27 -2.41 -3.00
CA LEU A 15 -5.24 -3.84 -2.71
C LEU A 15 -3.87 -4.28 -2.18
N GLN A 16 -2.79 -3.80 -2.79
CA GLN A 16 -1.43 -4.09 -2.32
C GLN A 16 -1.18 -3.54 -0.91
N ILE A 17 -1.58 -2.30 -0.63
CA ILE A 17 -1.49 -1.71 0.71
C ILE A 17 -2.26 -2.55 1.72
N LEU A 18 -3.49 -2.92 1.42
CA LEU A 18 -4.35 -3.68 2.32
C LEU A 18 -3.78 -5.08 2.59
N GLU A 19 -3.18 -5.72 1.59
CA GLU A 19 -2.49 -7.00 1.77
C GLU A 19 -1.27 -6.87 2.70
N HIS A 20 -0.45 -5.84 2.52
CA HIS A 20 0.71 -5.59 3.39
C HIS A 20 0.29 -5.22 4.82
N GLU A 21 -0.75 -4.40 4.99
CA GLU A 21 -1.31 -4.07 6.30
C GLU A 21 -1.85 -5.32 7.01
N ASN A 22 -2.48 -6.24 6.27
CA ASN A 22 -2.94 -7.51 6.83
C ASN A 22 -1.77 -8.43 7.21
N LYS A 23 -0.70 -8.49 6.38
CA LYS A 23 0.54 -9.22 6.70
C LYS A 23 1.18 -8.70 7.98
N ILE A 24 1.33 -7.37 8.12
CA ILE A 24 1.83 -6.73 9.35
C ILE A 24 0.94 -7.08 10.54
N LYS A 25 -0.39 -7.00 10.40
CA LYS A 25 -1.32 -7.29 11.49
C LYS A 25 -1.19 -8.73 11.98
N LYS A 26 -1.08 -9.69 11.05
CA LYS A 26 -0.84 -11.11 11.37
C LYS A 26 0.51 -11.32 12.04
N GLU A 27 1.56 -10.65 11.54
CA GLU A 27 2.91 -10.77 12.10
C GLU A 27 2.99 -10.19 13.52
N ARG A 28 2.37 -9.02 13.76
CA ARG A 28 2.29 -8.40 15.08
C ARG A 28 1.49 -9.23 16.09
N ALA A 29 0.59 -10.08 15.63
CA ALA A 29 -0.20 -10.97 16.48
C ALA A 29 0.54 -12.27 16.87
N LYS A 30 1.70 -12.56 16.26
CA LYS A 30 2.52 -13.71 16.64
C LYS A 30 3.22 -13.45 17.98
N SER A 31 3.52 -14.51 18.72
CA SER A 31 4.28 -14.43 19.97
C SER A 31 5.71 -13.89 19.79
N PHE A 32 6.30 -14.09 18.60
CA PHE A 32 7.60 -13.56 18.21
C PHE A 32 7.48 -12.82 16.87
N PRO A 33 7.12 -11.53 16.90
CA PRO A 33 6.98 -10.74 15.68
C PRO A 33 8.33 -10.41 15.06
N GLU A 34 8.47 -10.67 13.77
CA GLU A 34 9.64 -10.29 12.98
C GLU A 34 9.61 -8.78 12.66
N ARG A 35 10.22 -7.97 13.54
CA ARG A 35 10.24 -6.51 13.38
C ARG A 35 10.90 -6.05 12.08
N GLY A 36 11.86 -6.82 11.56
CA GLY A 36 12.51 -6.54 10.27
C GLY A 36 11.54 -6.65 9.09
N LEU A 37 10.74 -7.72 9.05
CA LEU A 37 9.69 -7.92 8.04
C LEU A 37 8.59 -6.86 8.15
N ILE A 38 8.15 -6.57 9.37
CA ILE A 38 7.14 -5.52 9.61
C ILE A 38 7.63 -4.18 9.07
N ARG A 39 8.87 -3.80 9.38
CA ARG A 39 9.44 -2.53 8.93
C ARG A 39 9.61 -2.48 7.41
N HIS A 40 9.98 -3.60 6.78
CA HIS A 40 10.05 -3.70 5.33
C HIS A 40 8.68 -3.41 4.69
N TRP A 41 7.63 -4.09 5.16
CA TRP A 41 6.27 -3.89 4.66
C TRP A 41 5.74 -2.47 4.96
N GLU A 42 6.10 -1.86 6.10
CA GLU A 42 5.73 -0.47 6.40
C GLU A 42 6.36 0.52 5.39
N ILE A 43 7.62 0.32 5.01
CA ILE A 43 8.29 1.15 4.00
C ILE A 43 7.62 0.98 2.62
N GLU A 44 7.29 -0.25 2.24
CA GLU A 44 6.58 -0.52 0.97
C GLU A 44 5.19 0.14 0.95
N ILE A 45 4.44 0.02 2.05
CA ILE A 45 3.14 0.69 2.21
C ILE A 45 3.28 2.21 2.06
N GLU A 46 4.31 2.83 2.65
CA GLU A 46 4.52 4.27 2.54
C GLU A 46 4.81 4.69 1.08
N ALA A 47 5.64 3.92 0.37
CA ALA A 47 5.91 4.14 -1.05
C ALA A 47 4.64 3.98 -1.92
N PHE A 48 3.80 2.99 -1.63
CA PHE A 48 2.52 2.80 -2.32
C PHE A 48 1.53 3.92 -1.99
N LYS A 49 1.43 4.36 -0.73
CA LYS A 49 0.58 5.49 -0.31
C LYS A 49 1.00 6.78 -1.01
N ASN A 50 2.31 7.04 -1.14
CA ASN A 50 2.82 8.20 -1.87
C ASN A 50 2.48 8.12 -3.37
N SER A 51 2.65 6.95 -3.99
CA SER A 51 2.27 6.70 -5.39
C SER A 51 0.77 6.88 -5.63
N LEU A 52 -0.06 6.41 -4.69
CA LEU A 52 -1.51 6.55 -4.72
C LEU A 52 -1.93 8.01 -4.58
N ASN A 53 -1.29 8.78 -3.69
CA ASN A 53 -1.55 10.21 -3.54
C ASN A 53 -1.22 10.98 -4.83
N LYS A 54 -0.10 10.66 -5.49
CA LYS A 54 0.26 11.25 -6.80
C LYS A 54 -0.77 10.90 -7.88
N ALA A 55 -1.24 9.66 -7.92
CA ALA A 55 -2.28 9.22 -8.87
C ALA A 55 -3.63 9.90 -8.61
N LEU A 56 -4.03 10.05 -7.33
CA LEU A 56 -5.25 10.77 -6.94
C LEU A 56 -5.18 12.25 -7.33
N LYS A 57 -4.07 12.93 -7.04
CA LYS A 57 -3.86 14.33 -7.43
C LYS A 57 -3.99 14.53 -8.95
N ARG A 58 -3.51 13.57 -9.75
CA ARG A 58 -3.65 13.59 -11.22
C ARG A 58 -5.06 13.26 -11.72
N LEU A 59 -5.86 12.52 -10.95
CA LEU A 59 -7.24 12.22 -11.31
C LEU A 59 -8.19 13.40 -11.03
N MET A 60 -7.85 14.21 -10.02
CA MET A 60 -8.62 15.39 -9.60
C MET A 60 -8.33 16.63 -10.45
N LYS A 61 -7.17 16.68 -11.13
CA LYS A 61 -6.81 17.70 -12.12
C LYS A 61 -7.39 17.37 -13.50
#